data_AF-A0A5R8WVH5-F1
#
_entry.id   AF-A0A5R8WVH5-F1
#
_cell.length_a   1.000
_cell.length_b   1.000
_cell.length_c   1.000
_cell.angle_alpha   90.00
_cell.angle_beta   90.00
_cell.angle_gamma   90.00
#
_symmetry.space_group_name_H-M   'P 1'
#
loop_
_entity.id
_entity.type
_entity.pdbx_description
1 polymer ?
#
loop_
_entity_poly.entity_id
_entity_poly.type
_entity_poly.pdbx_seq_one_letter_code
_entity_poly.pdbx_strand_id
1 'polypeptide(L)'
;MPLLPADSTFVEEDYKDLLNRYSGFGIGLFSQIDDQLPSVFNRLRFFRSVTYQTADIYATYETSEKAFAIQLDPDIEVICL
;
A
#
# COMPACT_ATOMS: atom_id res chain seq x y z
N MET A 1 -1.43 5.77 -16.52
CA MET A 1 -2.62 5.08 -15.95
C MET A 1 -2.68 5.38 -14.47
N PRO A 2 -3.86 5.52 -13.87
CA PRO A 2 -3.95 5.64 -12.42
C PRO A 2 -3.38 4.36 -11.77
N LEU A 3 -2.54 4.55 -10.75
CA LEU A 3 -1.96 3.44 -9.97
C LEU A 3 -2.98 2.83 -8.98
N LEU A 4 -4.00 3.60 -8.61
CA LEU A 4 -5.08 3.17 -7.73
C LEU A 4 -6.33 2.84 -8.56
N PRO A 5 -7.18 1.89 -8.10
CA PRO A 5 -8.45 1.58 -8.74
C PRO A 5 -9.32 2.83 -8.97
N ALA A 6 -9.83 3.03 -10.19
CA ALA A 6 -10.59 4.24 -10.53
C ALA A 6 -11.98 4.32 -9.85
N ASP A 7 -12.56 3.18 -9.47
CA ASP A 7 -13.92 3.08 -8.94
C ASP A 7 -14.01 3.28 -7.42
N SER A 8 -12.90 3.65 -6.77
CA SER A 8 -12.84 3.85 -5.33
C SER A 8 -12.31 5.22 -4.95
N THR A 9 -12.78 5.73 -3.82
CA THR A 9 -12.23 6.94 -3.22
C THR A 9 -11.15 6.54 -2.23
N PHE A 10 -9.99 7.19 -2.30
CA PHE A 10 -8.85 6.91 -1.44
C PHE A 10 -8.52 8.11 -0.57
N VAL A 11 -8.07 7.82 0.65
CA VAL A 11 -7.43 8.79 1.52
C VAL A 11 -6.02 8.33 1.81
N GLU A 12 -5.09 9.27 1.77
CA GLU A 12 -3.71 9.02 2.20
C GLU A 12 -3.70 8.80 3.72
N GLU A 13 -2.88 7.84 4.17
CA GLU A 13 -2.70 7.54 5.58
C GLU A 13 -1.21 7.42 5.92
N ASP A 14 -0.85 7.69 7.17
CA ASP A 14 0.51 7.48 7.65
C ASP A 14 0.77 5.99 7.85
N TYR A 15 2.02 5.57 7.65
CA TYR A 15 2.42 4.17 7.85
C TYR A 15 2.08 3.65 9.26
N LYS A 16 2.15 4.51 10.27
CA LYS A 16 1.76 4.16 11.64
C LYS A 16 0.28 3.82 11.77
N ASP A 17 -0.59 4.56 11.09
CA ASP A 17 -2.04 4.34 11.13
C ASP A 17 -2.42 3.09 10.36
N LEU A 18 -1.75 2.85 9.23
CA LEU A 18 -1.82 1.60 8.48
C LEU A 18 -1.49 0.40 9.37
N LEU A 19 -0.37 0.43 10.11
CA LEU A 19 0.05 -0.67 10.99
C LEU A 19 -0.94 -0.93 12.14
N ASN A 20 -1.64 0.10 12.61
CA ASN A 20 -2.68 -0.08 13.64
C ASN A 20 -3.95 -0.71 13.07
N ARG A 21 -4.25 -0.49 11.78
CA ARG A 21 -5.47 -0.93 11.11
C ARG A 21 -5.32 -2.33 10.51
N TYR A 22 -4.17 -2.63 9.92
CA TYR A 22 -3.96 -3.84 9.15
C TYR A 22 -3.33 -4.95 9.99
N SER A 23 -3.96 -6.13 9.99
CA SER A 23 -3.51 -7.30 10.75
C SER A 23 -3.44 -8.59 9.92
N GLY A 24 -3.52 -8.48 8.59
CA GLY A 24 -3.63 -9.61 7.68
C GLY A 24 -2.31 -10.08 7.07
N PHE A 25 -2.42 -10.87 6.00
CA PHE A 25 -1.27 -11.42 5.28
C PHE A 25 -0.31 -10.34 4.77
N GLY A 26 1.00 -10.57 4.81
CA GLY A 26 1.95 -9.58 4.30
C GLY A 26 2.10 -8.32 5.16
N ILE A 27 1.61 -8.31 6.41
CA ILE A 27 1.81 -7.20 7.37
C ILE A 27 3.28 -6.76 7.51
N GLY A 28 4.22 -7.70 7.37
CA GLY A 28 5.66 -7.43 7.44
C GLY A 28 6.30 -6.97 6.13
N LEU A 29 5.53 -6.87 5.03
CA LEU A 29 6.09 -6.53 3.71
C LEU A 29 6.77 -5.16 3.74
N PHE A 30 6.09 -4.15 4.29
CA PHE A 30 6.60 -2.79 4.28
C PHE A 30 7.80 -2.60 5.21
N SER A 31 7.85 -3.29 6.35
CA SER A 31 9.06 -3.31 7.18
C SER A 31 10.22 -4.01 6.47
N GLN A 32 9.96 -5.11 5.74
CA GLN A 32 10.98 -5.76 4.91
C GLN A 32 11.48 -4.86 3.77
N ILE A 33 10.61 -4.06 3.16
CA ILE A 33 11.01 -3.07 2.14
C ILE A 33 11.84 -1.96 2.78
N ASP A 34 11.49 -1.47 3.97
CA ASP A 34 12.31 -0.48 4.70
C ASP A 34 13.70 -1.04 5.03
N ASP A 35 13.78 -2.27 5.54
CA ASP A 35 15.04 -2.91 5.90
C ASP A 35 15.95 -3.17 4.68
N GLN A 36 15.37 -3.63 3.57
CA GLN A 36 16.15 -4.07 2.40
C GLN A 36 16.35 -2.96 1.35
N LEU A 37 15.38 -2.06 1.22
CA LEU A 37 15.28 -1.03 0.19
C LEU A 37 14.74 0.29 0.78
N PRO A 38 15.43 0.89 1.76
CA PRO A 38 14.92 2.08 2.47
C PRO A 38 14.66 3.27 1.54
N SER A 39 15.42 3.39 0.45
CA SER A 39 15.22 4.44 -0.56
C SER A 39 13.91 4.28 -1.33
N VAL A 40 13.41 3.05 -1.48
CA VAL A 40 12.09 2.75 -2.05
C VAL A 40 11.02 3.03 -1.01
N PHE A 41 11.19 2.53 0.22
CA PHE A 41 10.24 2.72 1.31
C PHE A 41 9.94 4.22 1.56
N ASN A 42 10.98 5.05 1.63
CA ASN A 42 10.84 6.49 1.86
C ASN A 42 10.07 7.25 0.76
N ARG A 43 9.79 6.61 -0.37
CA ARG A 43 9.01 7.17 -1.48
C ARG A 43 7.62 6.57 -1.59
N LEU A 44 7.31 5.55 -0.79
CA LEU A 44 5.97 4.96 -0.75
C LEU A 44 5.00 5.95 -0.13
N ARG A 45 3.83 6.06 -0.76
CA ARG A 45 2.67 6.76 -0.21
C ARG A 45 1.59 5.74 0.07
N PHE A 46 1.01 5.77 1.26
CA PHE A 46 0.05 4.77 1.71
C PHE A 46 -1.36 5.34 1.63
N PHE A 47 -2.29 4.50 1.21
CA PHE A 47 -3.68 4.86 1.02
C PHE A 47 -4.58 3.74 1.51
N ARG A 48 -5.76 4.14 1.98
CA ARG A 48 -6.89 3.25 2.19
C ARG A 48 -8.07 3.71 1.36
N SER A 49 -8.83 2.74 0.87
CA SER A 49 -10.13 3.03 0.26
C SER A 49 -11.14 3.40 1.35
N VAL A 50 -12.04 4.33 1.04
CA VAL A 50 -13.16 4.72 1.91
C VAL A 50 -14.50 4.13 1.47
N THR A 51 -14.56 3.53 0.29
CA THR A 51 -15.81 3.03 -0.32
C THR A 51 -15.92 1.51 -0.28
N TYR A 52 -14.93 0.81 -0.84
CA TYR A 52 -14.88 -0.65 -0.96
C TYR A 52 -13.53 -1.16 -0.46
N GLN A 53 -13.45 -2.39 0.07
CA GLN A 53 -12.17 -2.95 0.53
C GLN A 53 -11.45 -2.01 1.51
N THR A 54 -12.18 -1.49 2.49
CA THR A 54 -11.66 -0.48 3.46
C THR A 54 -10.62 -1.05 4.42
N ALA A 55 -10.46 -2.38 4.43
CA ALA A 55 -9.45 -3.10 5.18
C ALA A 55 -8.14 -3.28 4.40
N ASP A 56 -8.17 -3.15 3.07
CA ASP A 56 -6.98 -3.29 2.23
C ASP A 56 -5.97 -2.17 2.49
N ILE A 57 -4.73 -2.45 2.14
CA ILE A 57 -3.67 -1.45 2.01
C ILE A 57 -3.43 -1.22 0.53
N TYR A 58 -3.26 0.04 0.17
CA TYR A 58 -2.68 0.43 -1.10
C TYR A 58 -1.42 1.27 -0.84
N ALA A 59 -0.33 0.99 -1.54
CA ALA A 59 0.86 1.82 -1.51
C ALA A 59 1.28 2.17 -2.94
N THR A 60 1.64 3.42 -3.21
CA THR A 60 2.14 3.80 -4.54
C THR A 60 3.59 4.27 -4.45
N TYR A 61 4.35 3.96 -5.50
CA TYR A 61 5.68 4.49 -5.74
C TYR A 61 5.66 5.17 -7.10
N GLU A 62 6.10 6.42 -7.17
CA GLU A 62 6.16 7.18 -8.42
C GLU A 62 7.46 7.98 -8.55
N THR A 63 8.14 7.78 -9.67
CA THR A 63 9.23 8.64 -10.16
C THR A 63 8.99 8.98 -11.63
N SER A 64 9.87 9.79 -12.21
CA SER A 64 9.84 10.08 -13.66
C SER A 64 10.07 8.84 -14.54
N GLU A 65 10.66 7.77 -14.00
CA GLU A 65 11.06 6.58 -14.76
C GLU A 65 10.24 5.34 -14.43
N LYS A 66 9.75 5.22 -13.19
CA LYS A 66 9.09 4.02 -12.69
C LYS A 66 7.89 4.39 -11.84
N ALA A 67 6.83 3.61 -11.99
CA ALA A 67 5.60 3.75 -11.22
C ALA A 67 5.02 2.35 -10.96
N PHE A 68 4.65 2.07 -9.71
CA PHE A 68 3.96 0.83 -9.33
C PHE A 68 3.07 1.04 -8.11
N ALA A 69 2.09 0.17 -7.94
CA ALA A 69 1.24 0.11 -6.77
C ALA A 69 1.40 -1.24 -6.08
N ILE A 70 1.23 -1.28 -4.77
CA ILE A 70 1.13 -2.52 -4.00
C ILE A 70 -0.25 -2.54 -3.37
N GLN A 71 -0.99 -3.63 -3.53
CA GLN A 71 -2.22 -3.88 -2.77
C GLN A 71 -2.05 -5.11 -1.89
N LEU A 72 -2.43 -4.98 -0.62
CA LEU A 72 -2.54 -6.09 0.33
C LEU A 72 -3.99 -6.20 0.81
N ASP A 73 -4.61 -7.35 0.53
CA ASP A 73 -5.90 -7.76 1.09
C ASP A 73 -5.64 -8.55 2.38
N PRO A 74 -6.26 -8.22 3.52
CA PRO A 74 -6.02 -8.92 4.78
C PRO A 74 -6.51 -10.37 4.78
N ASP A 75 -7.48 -10.71 3.94
CA ASP A 75 -8.18 -11.99 3.94
C ASP A 75 -7.64 -12.98 2.89
N ILE A 76 -6.63 -12.58 2.10
CA ILE A 76 -6.07 -13.38 1.01
C ILE A 76 -4.54 -13.33 1.01
N GLU A 77 -3.90 -14.48 0.76
CA GLU A 77 -2.43 -14.60 0.69
C GLU A 77 -1.86 -14.21 -0.69
N VAL A 78 -2.27 -13.05 -1.22
CA VAL A 78 -1.86 -12.54 -2.52
C VAL A 78 -1.36 -11.11 -2.41
N ILE A 79 -0.22 -10.83 -3.03
CA ILE A 79 0.32 -9.48 -3.20
C ILE A 79 0.09 -9.07 -4.65
N CYS A 80 -0.64 -7.98 -4.87
CA CYS A 80 -0.82 -7.39 -6.19
C CYS A 80 0.21 -6.27 -6.40
N LEU A 81 0.87 -6.26 -7.56
CA LEU A 81 1.89 -5.29 -7.98
C LEU A 81 1.58 -4.68 -9.35
#